data_AF-Q72AK1-F1
#
_entry.id   AF-Q72AK1-F1
#
_cell.length_a   1.000
_cell.length_b   1.000
_cell.length_c   1.000
_cell.angle_alpha   90.00
_cell.angle_beta   90.00
_cell.angle_gamma   90.00
#
_symmetry.space_group_name_H-M   'P 1'
#
loop_
_entity.id
_entity.type
_entity.pdbx_description
1 polymer ?
#
loop_
_entity_poly.entity_id
_entity_poly.type
_entity_poly.pdbx_seq_one_letter_code
_entity_poly.pdbx_strand_id
1 'polypeptide(L)'
;MNHEFHYWMTGIIAHAAGFDEDEAQTIAHASQYVDDNDKHLMVELPEHGGMYEAYISQTMNILKPKQTLMRIYPIFHFIPGAPEAPSARRGDGKMHILTTTPDSERANRIFDAALSDISSHRLHRIAVATHAYADTWAHQNFVGWHDAINGMSLNPLPNIGHADYAHHPDLVAHRWQDRRVLDNAVSNNERFIAAAGHIYAKFRSIPGMRPANRPWEALADDLRKAMGAVSDDVTNKGEARRIAAYRRLLEMDEYSPTRWFDEAIATQVNGLDDMHTKGPTIFRDSYTFRGNHWQSTDWAHFQDAVKAHQKYCMSDMDALFSQMGIRLGDH
;
A
#
# COMPACT_ATOMS: atom_id res chain seq x y z
N MET A 1 1.11 0.11 11.81
CA MET A 1 0.87 -0.61 10.55
C MET A 1 1.56 -1.95 10.65
N ASN A 2 1.02 -2.99 10.02
CA ASN A 2 1.68 -4.29 10.01
C ASN A 2 2.71 -4.33 8.87
N HIS A 3 4.00 -4.50 9.20
CA HIS A 3 5.07 -4.51 8.19
C HIS A 3 5.37 -5.92 7.65
N GLU A 4 4.65 -6.94 8.10
CA GLU A 4 4.91 -8.32 7.69
C GLU A 4 4.71 -8.53 6.19
N PHE A 5 3.59 -8.07 5.63
CA PHE A 5 3.32 -8.29 4.20
C PHE A 5 4.03 -7.25 3.32
N HIS A 6 3.70 -5.96 3.48
CA HIS A 6 4.15 -4.89 2.59
C HIS A 6 5.66 -4.65 2.60
N TYR A 7 6.34 -4.89 3.73
CA TYR A 7 7.80 -4.81 3.80
C TYR A 7 8.46 -6.18 3.60
N TRP A 8 8.30 -7.08 4.58
CA TRP A 8 9.10 -8.31 4.63
C TRP A 8 8.76 -9.29 3.51
N MET A 9 7.49 -9.67 3.36
CA MET A 9 7.09 -10.63 2.32
C MET A 9 7.29 -10.04 0.93
N THR A 10 6.96 -8.77 0.70
CA THR A 10 7.20 -8.09 -0.59
C THR A 10 8.66 -8.16 -1.02
N GLY A 11 9.61 -7.84 -0.13
CA GLY A 11 11.04 -7.93 -0.43
C GLY A 11 11.49 -9.36 -0.74
N ILE A 12 11.03 -10.34 0.05
CA ILE A 12 11.32 -11.76 -0.18
C ILE A 12 10.77 -12.21 -1.55
N ILE A 13 9.55 -11.79 -1.91
CA ILE A 13 8.92 -12.13 -3.20
C ILE A 13 9.70 -11.49 -4.36
N ALA A 14 10.08 -10.22 -4.24
CA ALA A 14 10.89 -9.53 -5.25
C ALA A 14 12.23 -10.25 -5.45
N HIS A 15 12.97 -10.50 -4.37
CA HIS A 15 14.25 -11.19 -4.47
C HIS A 15 14.09 -12.60 -5.07
N ALA A 16 13.13 -13.40 -4.59
CA ALA A 16 12.85 -14.73 -5.15
C ALA A 16 12.51 -14.67 -6.65
N ALA A 17 11.80 -13.62 -7.07
CA ALA A 17 11.44 -13.36 -8.46
C ALA A 17 12.60 -12.81 -9.30
N GLY A 18 13.81 -12.64 -8.78
CA GLY A 18 15.02 -12.31 -9.56
C GLY A 18 15.49 -10.86 -9.47
N PHE A 19 14.86 -10.00 -8.66
CA PHE A 19 15.48 -8.75 -8.25
C PHE A 19 16.70 -9.06 -7.35
N ASP A 20 17.75 -8.23 -7.41
CA ASP A 20 18.87 -8.37 -6.47
C ASP A 20 18.48 -7.85 -5.08
N GLU A 21 19.39 -7.98 -4.11
CA GLU A 21 19.12 -7.62 -2.72
C GLU A 21 18.81 -6.12 -2.56
N ASP A 22 19.57 -5.25 -3.23
CA ASP A 22 19.36 -3.80 -3.18
C ASP A 22 18.02 -3.41 -3.83
N GLU A 23 17.70 -3.96 -5.00
CA GLU A 23 16.41 -3.71 -5.65
C GLU A 23 15.23 -4.24 -4.81
N ALA A 24 15.36 -5.42 -4.21
CA ALA A 24 14.34 -6.00 -3.34
C ALA A 24 14.14 -5.15 -2.07
N GLN A 25 15.21 -4.62 -1.49
CA GLN A 25 15.19 -3.71 -0.35
C GLN A 25 14.50 -2.38 -0.71
N THR A 26 14.77 -1.80 -1.88
CA THR A 26 14.08 -0.60 -2.37
C THR A 26 12.59 -0.88 -2.58
N ILE A 27 12.23 -2.01 -3.20
CA ILE A 27 10.83 -2.38 -3.44
C ILE A 27 10.09 -2.60 -2.11
N ALA A 28 10.70 -3.32 -1.16
CA ALA A 28 10.14 -3.55 0.17
C ALA A 28 9.89 -2.23 0.91
N HIS A 29 10.89 -1.34 0.94
CA HIS A 29 10.79 -0.05 1.61
C HIS A 29 9.72 0.83 0.97
N ALA A 30 9.74 1.01 -0.36
CA ALA A 30 8.73 1.81 -1.05
C ALA A 30 7.32 1.25 -0.88
N SER A 31 7.15 -0.07 -0.91
CA SER A 31 5.83 -0.68 -0.71
C SER A 31 5.29 -0.35 0.68
N GLN A 32 6.07 -0.55 1.74
CA GLN A 32 5.64 -0.17 3.09
C GLN A 32 5.45 1.34 3.24
N TYR A 33 6.28 2.15 2.57
CA TYR A 33 6.23 3.60 2.70
C TYR A 33 4.98 4.23 2.08
N VAL A 34 4.26 3.55 1.17
CA VAL A 34 2.92 3.96 0.72
C VAL A 34 2.00 4.25 1.90
N ASP A 35 2.13 3.40 2.91
CA ASP A 35 1.28 3.26 4.06
C ASP A 35 1.68 4.25 5.18
N ASP A 36 2.91 4.77 5.15
CA ASP A 36 3.44 5.79 6.07
C ASP A 36 3.57 7.20 5.44
N ASN A 37 3.33 7.34 4.13
CA ASN A 37 3.44 8.62 3.42
C ASN A 37 2.17 9.47 3.55
N ASP A 38 2.05 10.14 4.70
CA ASP A 38 0.87 10.91 5.11
C ASP A 38 1.07 12.43 5.19
N LYS A 39 2.29 12.90 4.91
CA LYS A 39 2.64 14.33 5.01
C LYS A 39 2.70 15.00 3.65
N HIS A 40 1.82 15.98 3.46
CA HIS A 40 1.89 16.90 2.34
C HIS A 40 2.93 17.98 2.66
N LEU A 41 4.01 18.02 1.87
CA LEU A 41 5.18 18.86 2.12
C LEU A 41 5.51 19.72 0.90
N MET A 42 6.02 20.92 1.15
CA MET A 42 6.64 21.78 0.14
C MET A 42 8.13 21.85 0.46
N VAL A 43 8.97 21.34 -0.44
CA VAL A 43 10.43 21.29 -0.29
C VAL A 43 11.05 22.30 -1.23
N GLU A 44 11.87 23.20 -0.72
CA GLU A 44 12.59 24.16 -1.52
C GLU A 44 13.69 23.47 -2.34
N LEU A 45 13.73 23.79 -3.63
CA LEU A 45 14.74 23.31 -4.56
C LEU A 45 16.04 24.10 -4.37
N PRO A 46 17.22 23.44 -4.31
CA PRO A 46 18.51 24.11 -4.13
C PRO A 46 18.84 25.14 -5.22
N GLU A 47 18.25 24.96 -6.39
CA GLU A 47 18.49 25.70 -7.61
C GLU A 47 17.24 26.51 -7.97
N HIS A 48 17.37 27.85 -7.98
CA HIS A 48 16.41 28.82 -8.49
C HIS A 48 15.13 29.11 -7.66
N GLY A 49 15.07 28.74 -6.38
CA GLY A 49 13.97 29.13 -5.49
C GLY A 49 12.61 28.54 -5.88
N GLY A 50 12.61 27.44 -6.65
CA GLY A 50 11.42 26.66 -6.94
C GLY A 50 11.01 25.77 -5.76
N MET A 51 9.79 25.25 -5.79
CA MET A 51 9.29 24.32 -4.77
C MET A 51 8.94 22.97 -5.39
N TYR A 52 9.32 21.90 -4.73
CA TYR A 52 8.87 20.53 -4.98
C TYR A 52 7.71 20.20 -4.03
N GLU A 53 6.55 19.87 -4.59
CA GLU A 53 5.38 19.44 -3.81
C GLU A 53 5.41 17.92 -3.63
N ALA A 54 5.43 17.44 -2.40
CA ALA A 54 5.29 16.03 -2.05
C ALA A 54 3.80 15.63 -2.01
N TYR A 55 3.48 14.47 -2.55
CA TYR A 55 2.12 13.94 -2.57
C TYR A 55 1.98 12.86 -1.50
N ILE A 56 0.80 12.76 -0.92
CA ILE A 56 0.49 11.74 0.08
C ILE A 56 -0.16 10.52 -0.58
N SER A 57 0.10 9.34 -0.02
CA SER A 57 -0.55 8.08 -0.40
C SER A 57 -1.33 7.47 0.76
N GLN A 58 -1.26 8.07 1.95
CA GLN A 58 -2.06 7.71 3.13
C GLN A 58 -2.59 8.98 3.80
N THR A 59 -3.71 8.92 4.53
CA THR A 59 -4.26 10.07 5.28
C THR A 59 -4.15 9.95 6.79
N MET A 60 -3.61 8.83 7.31
CA MET A 60 -3.32 8.44 8.70
C MET A 60 -4.48 8.50 9.71
N ASN A 61 -5.57 9.17 9.37
CA ASN A 61 -6.76 9.24 10.18
C ASN A 61 -7.99 8.95 9.32
N ILE A 62 -8.22 7.66 9.07
CA ILE A 62 -9.48 7.18 8.50
C ILE A 62 -10.70 7.55 9.36
N LEU A 63 -10.49 7.92 10.63
CA LEU A 63 -11.51 8.42 11.54
C LEU A 63 -11.76 9.95 11.41
N LYS A 64 -10.89 10.68 10.70
CA LYS A 64 -11.06 12.10 10.33
C LYS A 64 -10.63 12.33 8.88
N PRO A 65 -11.27 11.65 7.92
CA PRO A 65 -10.93 11.78 6.52
C PRO A 65 -11.19 13.21 6.08
N LYS A 66 -10.24 13.83 5.36
CA LYS A 66 -10.50 15.10 4.67
C LYS A 66 -11.18 14.77 3.36
N GLN A 67 -12.32 15.40 3.07
CA GLN A 67 -13.06 15.19 1.82
C GLN A 67 -12.23 15.41 0.55
N THR A 68 -11.18 16.24 0.64
CA THR A 68 -10.24 16.56 -0.46
C THR A 68 -9.08 15.58 -0.60
N LEU A 69 -9.05 14.53 0.21
CA LEU A 69 -8.05 13.45 0.19
C LEU A 69 -8.70 12.07 0.02
N MET A 70 -10.01 12.01 -0.23
CA MET A 70 -10.74 10.76 -0.34
C MET A 70 -10.34 9.95 -1.57
N ARG A 71 -9.83 10.62 -2.62
CA ARG A 71 -9.29 9.96 -3.81
C ARG A 71 -8.13 9.00 -3.54
N ILE A 72 -7.44 9.12 -2.40
CA ILE A 72 -6.28 8.31 -2.04
C ILE A 72 -6.66 6.85 -1.80
N TYR A 73 -7.76 6.62 -1.08
CA TYR A 73 -8.20 5.27 -0.73
C TYR A 73 -8.45 4.38 -1.96
N PRO A 74 -9.25 4.75 -2.96
CA PRO A 74 -9.55 3.87 -4.09
C PRO A 74 -8.37 3.65 -5.04
N ILE A 75 -7.30 4.47 -4.98
CA ILE A 75 -6.15 4.35 -5.88
C ILE A 75 -4.92 3.69 -5.23
N PHE A 76 -4.78 3.78 -3.92
CA PHE A 76 -3.64 3.21 -3.19
C PHE A 76 -4.00 1.98 -2.35
N HIS A 77 -5.24 1.84 -1.87
CA HIS A 77 -5.60 0.80 -0.88
C HIS A 77 -6.83 -0.04 -1.24
N PHE A 78 -7.84 0.53 -1.90
CA PHE A 78 -9.13 -0.13 -2.12
C PHE A 78 -9.51 -0.09 -3.59
N ILE A 79 -8.65 -0.67 -4.45
CA ILE A 79 -8.86 -0.65 -5.91
C ILE A 79 -10.21 -1.33 -6.25
N PRO A 80 -11.16 -0.59 -6.84
CA PRO A 80 -12.44 -1.15 -7.27
C PRO A 80 -12.28 -2.26 -8.31
N GLY A 81 -12.93 -3.39 -8.06
CA GLY A 81 -12.91 -4.57 -8.91
C GLY A 81 -14.28 -4.93 -9.49
N ALA A 82 -14.63 -6.21 -9.41
CA ALA A 82 -15.84 -6.80 -10.00
C ALA A 82 -16.91 -7.06 -8.90
N PRO A 83 -17.77 -6.09 -8.56
CA PRO A 83 -18.71 -6.21 -7.44
C PRO A 83 -19.75 -7.34 -7.60
N GLU A 84 -19.92 -7.88 -8.80
CA GLU A 84 -20.79 -9.01 -9.13
C GLU A 84 -20.14 -10.39 -8.87
N ALA A 85 -18.84 -10.43 -8.57
CA ALA A 85 -18.11 -11.66 -8.31
C ALA A 85 -18.77 -12.47 -7.17
N PRO A 86 -18.77 -13.82 -7.23
CA PRO A 86 -19.33 -14.64 -6.16
C PRO A 86 -18.80 -14.29 -4.76
N SER A 87 -17.50 -13.99 -4.63
CA SER A 87 -16.83 -13.61 -3.39
C SER A 87 -17.26 -12.26 -2.81
N ALA A 88 -17.92 -11.42 -3.62
CA ALA A 88 -18.45 -10.11 -3.22
C ALA A 88 -19.95 -10.13 -2.89
N ARG A 89 -20.61 -11.29 -3.02
CA ARG A 89 -22.05 -11.41 -2.76
C ARG A 89 -22.36 -11.20 -1.28
N ARG A 90 -23.34 -10.34 -1.03
CA ARG A 90 -23.80 -10.00 0.32
C ARG A 90 -25.13 -10.66 0.66
N GLY A 91 -25.30 -11.02 1.92
CA GLY A 91 -26.55 -11.60 2.43
C GLY A 91 -27.72 -10.61 2.48
N ASP A 92 -27.43 -9.31 2.52
CA ASP A 92 -28.43 -8.24 2.49
C ASP A 92 -28.80 -7.80 1.05
N GLY A 93 -28.24 -8.46 0.02
CA GLY A 93 -28.49 -8.16 -1.39
C GLY A 93 -27.90 -6.83 -1.88
N LYS A 94 -27.15 -6.10 -1.05
CA LYS A 94 -26.51 -4.84 -1.45
C LYS A 94 -25.28 -5.11 -2.32
N MET A 95 -24.91 -4.12 -3.12
CA MET A 95 -23.74 -4.11 -3.98
C MET A 95 -23.28 -2.66 -4.18
N HIS A 96 -21.97 -2.43 -4.33
CA HIS A 96 -21.42 -1.10 -4.61
C HIS A 96 -20.39 -1.19 -5.74
N ILE A 97 -20.45 -0.25 -6.69
CA ILE A 97 -19.55 -0.24 -7.86
C ILE A 97 -18.06 -0.01 -7.51
N LEU A 98 -17.76 0.30 -6.24
CA LEU A 98 -16.42 0.58 -5.73
C LEU A 98 -15.87 -0.59 -4.89
N THR A 99 -16.58 -1.72 -4.86
CA THR A 99 -16.17 -2.89 -4.08
C THR A 99 -14.82 -3.40 -4.56
N THR A 100 -13.88 -3.47 -3.61
CA THR A 100 -12.56 -4.06 -3.81
C THR A 100 -12.72 -5.57 -3.94
N THR A 101 -12.21 -6.13 -5.04
CA THR A 101 -12.16 -7.58 -5.26
C THR A 101 -10.74 -8.00 -5.58
N PRO A 102 -10.32 -9.22 -5.19
CA PRO A 102 -8.95 -9.66 -5.40
C PRO A 102 -8.65 -9.80 -6.90
N ASP A 103 -7.40 -9.57 -7.28
CA ASP A 103 -6.89 -9.79 -8.63
C ASP A 103 -7.76 -9.17 -9.75
N SER A 104 -8.34 -8.00 -9.49
CA SER A 104 -9.25 -7.36 -10.44
C SER A 104 -8.51 -6.97 -11.73
N GLU A 105 -9.23 -6.92 -12.85
CA GLU A 105 -8.68 -6.46 -14.12
C GLU A 105 -8.03 -5.07 -13.98
N ARG A 106 -8.65 -4.21 -13.18
CA ARG A 106 -8.16 -2.86 -12.92
C ARG A 106 -6.83 -2.86 -12.17
N ALA A 107 -6.73 -3.63 -11.10
CA ALA A 107 -5.48 -3.78 -10.35
C ALA A 107 -4.37 -4.36 -11.22
N ASN A 108 -4.71 -5.32 -12.09
CA ASN A 108 -3.77 -5.88 -13.06
C ASN A 108 -3.26 -4.85 -14.06
N ARG A 109 -4.13 -4.01 -14.65
CA ARG A 109 -3.72 -2.94 -15.57
C ARG A 109 -2.80 -1.92 -14.91
N ILE A 110 -3.13 -1.49 -13.69
CA ILE A 110 -2.30 -0.57 -12.91
C ILE A 110 -0.91 -1.19 -12.67
N PHE A 111 -0.87 -2.47 -12.28
CA PHE A 111 0.38 -3.16 -12.04
C PHE A 111 1.21 -3.31 -13.33
N ASP A 112 0.61 -3.77 -14.43
CA ASP A 112 1.30 -3.94 -15.72
C ASP A 112 1.88 -2.61 -16.26
N ALA A 113 1.17 -1.51 -16.04
CA ALA A 113 1.65 -0.18 -16.40
C ALA A 113 2.87 0.25 -15.57
N ALA A 114 2.95 -0.15 -14.31
CA ALA A 114 4.12 0.08 -13.45
C ALA A 114 5.30 -0.82 -13.83
N LEU A 115 5.05 -2.10 -14.16
CA LEU A 115 6.09 -3.03 -14.63
C LEU A 115 6.74 -2.59 -15.93
N SER A 116 5.99 -1.88 -16.78
CA SER A 116 6.46 -1.34 -18.06
C SER A 116 7.20 0.00 -17.93
N ASP A 117 7.39 0.51 -16.70
CA ASP A 117 8.07 1.78 -16.48
C ASP A 117 9.60 1.67 -16.69
N ILE A 118 10.16 2.68 -17.37
CA ILE A 118 11.59 2.81 -17.70
C ILE A 118 12.23 4.09 -17.12
N SER A 119 11.49 4.85 -16.32
CA SER A 119 11.98 6.02 -15.60
C SER A 119 12.98 5.65 -14.50
N SER A 120 13.70 6.65 -13.98
CA SER A 120 14.66 6.45 -12.88
C SER A 120 14.00 5.94 -11.59
N HIS A 121 12.72 6.23 -11.38
CA HIS A 121 11.95 5.80 -10.21
C HIS A 121 11.16 4.50 -10.44
N ARG A 122 11.49 3.70 -11.46
CA ARG A 122 10.73 2.49 -11.83
C ARG A 122 10.56 1.50 -10.67
N LEU A 123 11.59 1.26 -9.84
CA LEU A 123 11.49 0.34 -8.70
C LEU A 123 10.45 0.81 -7.68
N HIS A 124 10.45 2.12 -7.40
CA HIS A 124 9.48 2.75 -6.51
C HIS A 124 8.06 2.67 -7.08
N ARG A 125 7.89 2.87 -8.39
CA ARG A 125 6.58 2.75 -9.03
C ARG A 125 6.06 1.32 -9.05
N ILE A 126 6.93 0.34 -9.29
CA ILE A 126 6.62 -1.09 -9.16
C ILE A 126 6.17 -1.39 -7.73
N ALA A 127 6.87 -0.86 -6.73
CA ALA A 127 6.52 -1.06 -5.33
C ALA A 127 5.17 -0.46 -4.93
N VAL A 128 4.89 0.79 -5.34
CA VAL A 128 3.59 1.45 -5.10
C VAL A 128 2.44 0.65 -5.72
N ALA A 129 2.63 0.14 -6.94
CA ALA A 129 1.62 -0.71 -7.58
C ALA A 129 1.51 -2.10 -6.93
N THR A 130 2.62 -2.66 -6.45
CA THR A 130 2.64 -3.93 -5.71
C THR A 130 1.86 -3.82 -4.41
N HIS A 131 2.04 -2.72 -3.67
CA HIS A 131 1.27 -2.39 -2.48
C HIS A 131 -0.23 -2.39 -2.78
N ALA A 132 -0.65 -1.55 -3.73
CA ALA A 132 -2.07 -1.38 -4.04
C ALA A 132 -2.70 -2.67 -4.60
N TYR A 133 -1.92 -3.48 -5.34
CA TYR A 133 -2.35 -4.80 -5.81
C TYR A 133 -2.53 -5.79 -4.64
N ALA A 134 -1.60 -5.83 -3.69
CA ALA A 134 -1.70 -6.66 -2.49
C ALA A 134 -2.95 -6.32 -1.67
N ASP A 135 -3.26 -5.04 -1.53
CA ASP A 135 -4.44 -4.59 -0.78
C ASP A 135 -5.75 -5.06 -1.40
N THR A 136 -5.79 -5.36 -2.72
CA THR A 136 -6.98 -5.98 -3.33
C THR A 136 -7.31 -7.36 -2.73
N TRP A 137 -6.30 -8.06 -2.22
CA TRP A 137 -6.46 -9.35 -1.55
C TRP A 137 -6.77 -9.20 -0.07
N ALA A 138 -6.15 -8.24 0.63
CA ALA A 138 -6.42 -8.01 2.05
C ALA A 138 -7.82 -7.42 2.26
N HIS A 139 -8.16 -6.38 1.49
CA HIS A 139 -9.33 -5.53 1.67
C HIS A 139 -10.53 -5.91 0.81
N GLN A 140 -10.67 -7.19 0.48
CA GLN A 140 -11.84 -7.69 -0.25
C GLN A 140 -13.14 -7.23 0.43
N ASN A 141 -14.10 -6.85 -0.39
CA ASN A 141 -15.47 -6.47 0.01
C ASN A 141 -15.59 -5.15 0.75
N PHE A 142 -14.49 -4.40 0.91
CA PHE A 142 -14.49 -2.99 1.35
C PHE A 142 -14.51 -2.04 0.15
N VAL A 143 -14.96 -0.81 0.37
CA VAL A 143 -14.85 0.32 -0.56
C VAL A 143 -13.99 1.42 0.06
N GLY A 144 -13.08 1.98 -0.74
CA GLY A 144 -12.27 3.15 -0.36
C GLY A 144 -13.05 4.46 -0.36
N TRP A 145 -14.30 4.44 0.08
CA TRP A 145 -15.19 5.60 0.06
C TRP A 145 -16.11 5.58 1.26
N HIS A 146 -16.73 6.71 1.59
CA HIS A 146 -17.70 6.77 2.67
C HIS A 146 -19.00 6.12 2.23
N ASP A 147 -19.27 4.91 2.71
CA ASP A 147 -20.50 4.19 2.39
C ASP A 147 -20.89 3.18 3.47
N ALA A 148 -22.20 2.97 3.63
CA ALA A 148 -22.76 2.03 4.60
C ALA A 148 -22.31 0.57 4.39
N ILE A 149 -21.86 0.21 3.18
CA ILE A 149 -21.43 -1.13 2.80
C ILE A 149 -20.18 -1.62 3.56
N ASN A 150 -19.33 -0.69 4.01
CA ASN A 150 -18.07 -0.97 4.69
C ASN A 150 -18.26 -1.59 6.08
N GLY A 151 -19.37 -1.26 6.74
CA GLY A 151 -19.57 -1.50 8.16
C GLY A 151 -20.86 -2.24 8.50
N MET A 152 -21.12 -2.37 9.80
CA MET A 152 -22.41 -2.85 10.31
C MET A 152 -23.24 -1.63 10.75
N SER A 153 -24.53 -1.60 10.41
CA SER A 153 -25.40 -0.46 10.71
C SER A 153 -25.31 -0.05 12.20
N LEU A 154 -25.13 1.26 12.48
CA LEU A 154 -25.08 1.96 13.78
C LEU A 154 -23.70 2.31 14.39
N ASN A 155 -22.58 2.23 13.65
CA ASN A 155 -21.28 2.68 14.17
C ASN A 155 -21.06 4.21 14.01
N PRO A 156 -20.61 4.95 15.05
CA PRO A 156 -20.22 6.36 14.93
C PRO A 156 -18.90 6.64 14.19
N LEU A 157 -18.12 5.61 13.83
CA LEU A 157 -16.89 5.78 13.03
C LEU A 157 -17.22 6.10 11.56
N PRO A 158 -16.35 6.86 10.84
CA PRO A 158 -16.52 7.05 9.40
C PRO A 158 -16.49 5.71 8.68
N ASN A 159 -17.50 5.45 7.86
CA ASN A 159 -17.68 4.15 7.23
C ASN A 159 -16.85 4.04 5.94
N ILE A 160 -15.52 4.13 6.08
CA ILE A 160 -14.55 4.09 4.98
C ILE A 160 -13.65 2.88 5.18
N GLY A 161 -13.44 2.11 4.11
CA GLY A 161 -12.59 0.92 4.14
C GLY A 161 -12.95 0.00 5.30
N HIS A 162 -11.93 -0.56 5.96
CA HIS A 162 -12.09 -1.47 7.08
C HIS A 162 -12.12 -0.80 8.46
N ALA A 163 -12.48 0.49 8.56
CA ALA A 163 -12.50 1.22 9.83
C ALA A 163 -13.33 0.50 10.92
N ASP A 164 -14.51 -0.02 10.57
CA ASP A 164 -15.39 -0.81 11.47
C ASP A 164 -14.80 -2.18 11.86
N TYR A 165 -13.86 -2.68 11.06
CA TYR A 165 -13.19 -3.97 11.22
C TYR A 165 -11.76 -3.81 11.73
N ALA A 166 -11.36 -2.62 12.19
CA ALA A 166 -10.05 -2.32 12.75
C ALA A 166 -8.90 -2.95 11.94
N HIS A 167 -8.03 -3.73 12.59
CA HIS A 167 -6.86 -4.34 11.96
C HIS A 167 -7.14 -5.71 11.33
N HIS A 168 -8.39 -6.20 11.34
CA HIS A 168 -8.68 -7.58 10.95
C HIS A 168 -8.10 -7.98 9.58
N PRO A 169 -8.21 -7.17 8.51
CA PRO A 169 -7.65 -7.52 7.20
C PRO A 169 -6.11 -7.55 7.14
N ASP A 170 -5.43 -6.84 8.06
CA ASP A 170 -3.99 -6.54 7.96
C ASP A 170 -3.13 -7.56 8.71
N LEU A 171 -3.75 -8.41 9.55
CA LEU A 171 -3.05 -9.36 10.39
C LEU A 171 -2.76 -10.65 9.62
N VAL A 172 -1.49 -10.91 9.29
CA VAL A 172 -1.06 -12.02 8.40
C VAL A 172 -1.58 -13.40 8.83
N ALA A 173 -1.55 -13.69 10.13
CA ALA A 173 -1.99 -14.98 10.67
C ALA A 173 -3.49 -15.06 10.96
N HIS A 174 -4.25 -13.98 10.76
CA HIS A 174 -5.60 -13.87 11.33
C HIS A 174 -6.67 -14.59 10.53
N ARG A 175 -7.62 -15.18 11.25
CA ARG A 175 -8.86 -15.77 10.76
C ARG A 175 -10.04 -15.09 11.43
N TRP A 176 -10.99 -14.67 10.63
CA TRP A 176 -12.14 -13.92 11.12
C TRP A 176 -13.36 -14.13 10.21
N GLN A 177 -14.50 -13.62 10.66
CA GLN A 177 -15.74 -13.69 9.90
C GLN A 177 -16.12 -12.32 9.36
N ASP A 178 -16.15 -12.19 8.04
CA ASP A 178 -16.69 -11.03 7.35
C ASP A 178 -18.21 -11.14 7.25
N ARG A 179 -18.91 -10.63 8.27
CA ARG A 179 -20.38 -10.69 8.38
C ARG A 179 -21.14 -9.94 7.27
N ARG A 180 -20.44 -9.24 6.38
CA ARG A 180 -21.04 -8.51 5.26
C ARG A 180 -21.38 -9.42 4.08
N VAL A 181 -20.59 -10.47 3.88
CA VAL A 181 -20.67 -11.34 2.71
C VAL A 181 -21.18 -12.74 3.04
N LEU A 182 -21.63 -13.47 2.03
CA LEU A 182 -22.11 -14.84 2.17
C LEU A 182 -20.96 -15.81 2.50
N ASP A 183 -19.87 -15.71 1.74
CA ASP A 183 -18.63 -16.45 1.98
C ASP A 183 -17.81 -15.74 3.06
N ASN A 184 -18.29 -15.83 4.29
CA ASN A 184 -17.82 -14.99 5.40
C ASN A 184 -16.55 -15.49 6.08
N ALA A 185 -16.10 -16.73 5.85
CA ALA A 185 -14.92 -17.28 6.51
C ALA A 185 -13.63 -16.73 5.86
N VAL A 186 -12.95 -15.82 6.53
CA VAL A 186 -11.72 -15.20 6.04
C VAL A 186 -10.49 -15.84 6.67
N SER A 187 -9.52 -16.20 5.83
CA SER A 187 -8.17 -16.59 6.22
C SER A 187 -7.18 -15.65 5.55
N ASN A 188 -6.62 -14.70 6.32
CA ASN A 188 -5.67 -13.74 5.78
C ASN A 188 -4.40 -14.44 5.26
N ASN A 189 -3.98 -15.53 5.90
CA ASN A 189 -2.85 -16.31 5.45
C ASN A 189 -3.03 -16.80 3.99
N GLU A 190 -4.22 -17.31 3.67
CA GLU A 190 -4.52 -17.76 2.30
C GLU A 190 -4.60 -16.59 1.32
N ARG A 191 -5.19 -15.45 1.74
CA ARG A 191 -5.24 -14.23 0.92
C ARG A 191 -3.85 -13.70 0.60
N PHE A 192 -2.96 -13.64 1.59
CA PHE A 192 -1.59 -13.16 1.43
C PHE A 192 -0.74 -14.14 0.61
N ILE A 193 -0.90 -15.45 0.77
CA ILE A 193 -0.22 -16.43 -0.09
C ILE A 193 -0.71 -16.34 -1.55
N ALA A 194 -2.01 -16.15 -1.77
CA ALA A 194 -2.55 -15.94 -3.12
C ALA A 194 -1.99 -14.65 -3.73
N ALA A 195 -2.02 -13.53 -2.99
CA ALA A 195 -1.41 -12.27 -3.40
C ALA A 195 0.07 -12.45 -3.78
N ALA A 196 0.85 -13.13 -2.92
CA ALA A 196 2.26 -13.38 -3.14
C ALA A 196 2.53 -14.17 -4.43
N GLY A 197 1.69 -15.14 -4.77
CA GLY A 197 1.83 -15.93 -6.00
C GLY A 197 1.61 -15.11 -7.26
N HIS A 198 0.57 -14.27 -7.24
CA HIS A 198 0.30 -13.38 -8.37
C HIS A 198 1.37 -12.29 -8.51
N ILE A 199 1.83 -11.71 -7.40
CA ILE A 199 2.93 -10.74 -7.39
C ILE A 199 4.22 -11.37 -7.93
N TYR A 200 4.57 -12.58 -7.48
CA TYR A 200 5.71 -13.31 -8.01
C TYR A 200 5.60 -13.51 -9.53
N ALA A 201 4.44 -13.97 -10.02
CA ALA A 201 4.20 -14.17 -11.45
C ALA A 201 4.31 -12.87 -12.26
N LYS A 202 3.80 -11.75 -11.72
CA LYS A 202 3.92 -10.39 -12.28
C LYS A 202 5.38 -9.95 -12.36
N PHE A 203 6.16 -10.10 -11.30
CA PHE A 203 7.59 -9.79 -11.33
C PHE A 203 8.36 -10.65 -12.34
N ARG A 204 8.00 -11.93 -12.45
CA ARG A 204 8.59 -12.84 -13.44
C ARG A 204 8.24 -12.51 -14.89
N SER A 205 7.18 -11.75 -15.14
CA SER A 205 6.77 -11.36 -16.50
C SER A 205 7.54 -10.15 -17.04
N ILE A 206 8.32 -9.46 -16.20
CA ILE A 206 9.13 -8.30 -16.60
C ILE A 206 10.15 -8.72 -17.68
N PRO A 207 10.18 -8.06 -18.85
CA PRO A 207 11.13 -8.36 -19.90
C PRO A 207 12.58 -8.22 -19.42
N GLY A 208 13.41 -9.24 -19.71
CA GLY A 208 14.82 -9.24 -19.30
C GLY A 208 15.06 -9.51 -17.81
N MET A 209 14.03 -9.91 -17.05
CA MET A 209 14.19 -10.31 -15.66
C MET A 209 15.23 -11.43 -15.52
N ARG A 210 16.11 -11.31 -14.52
CA ARG A 210 17.14 -12.31 -14.18
C ARG A 210 16.50 -13.68 -13.93
N PRO A 211 17.26 -14.79 -13.91
CA PRO A 211 16.73 -16.06 -13.42
C PRO A 211 16.10 -15.90 -12.03
N ALA A 212 15.06 -16.66 -11.73
CA ALA A 212 14.47 -16.64 -10.39
C ALA A 212 15.50 -17.16 -9.38
N ASN A 213 15.70 -16.43 -8.28
CA ASN A 213 16.56 -16.88 -7.20
C ASN A 213 15.92 -18.05 -6.44
N ARG A 214 14.58 -18.14 -6.48
CA ARG A 214 13.83 -19.26 -5.91
C ARG A 214 12.55 -19.54 -6.71
N PRO A 215 12.23 -20.81 -7.03
CA PRO A 215 10.97 -21.15 -7.70
C PRO A 215 9.77 -20.91 -6.78
N TRP A 216 8.61 -20.62 -7.37
CA TRP A 216 7.38 -20.27 -6.63
C TRP A 216 6.98 -21.33 -5.61
N GLU A 217 7.03 -22.62 -5.97
CA GLU A 217 6.60 -23.71 -5.08
C GLU A 217 7.42 -23.72 -3.78
N ALA A 218 8.75 -23.60 -3.91
CA ALA A 218 9.65 -23.56 -2.78
C ALA A 218 9.56 -22.25 -1.98
N LEU A 219 9.20 -21.13 -2.63
CA LEU A 219 8.94 -19.86 -1.96
C LEU A 219 7.63 -19.92 -1.17
N ALA A 220 6.56 -20.42 -1.77
CA ALA A 220 5.24 -20.50 -1.15
C ALA A 220 5.28 -21.36 0.12
N ASP A 221 6.02 -22.47 0.10
CA ASP A 221 6.24 -23.30 1.28
C ASP A 221 7.01 -22.58 2.39
N ASP A 222 8.02 -21.80 2.04
CA ASP A 222 8.78 -21.00 2.99
C ASP A 222 7.95 -19.88 3.60
N LEU A 223 7.17 -19.17 2.78
CA LEU A 223 6.26 -18.13 3.25
C LEU A 223 5.21 -18.71 4.20
N ARG A 224 4.56 -19.84 3.84
CA ARG A 224 3.58 -20.50 4.73
C ARG A 224 4.20 -20.88 6.07
N LYS A 225 5.42 -21.41 6.08
CA LYS A 225 6.15 -21.73 7.33
C LYS A 225 6.47 -20.47 8.12
N ALA A 226 6.91 -19.40 7.47
CA ALA A 226 7.28 -18.14 8.11
C ALA A 226 6.07 -17.40 8.70
N MET A 227 4.93 -17.41 8.00
CA MET A 227 3.66 -16.84 8.45
C MET A 227 3.05 -17.60 9.65
N GLY A 228 3.54 -18.81 9.93
CA GLY A 228 3.13 -19.60 11.08
C GLY A 228 1.67 -20.08 11.03
N ALA A 229 1.19 -20.58 12.18
CA ALA A 229 -0.17 -21.06 12.29
C ALA A 229 -1.17 -19.91 12.26
N VAL A 230 -2.32 -20.17 11.62
CA VAL A 230 -3.48 -19.28 11.67
C VAL A 230 -4.02 -19.14 13.09
N SER A 231 -4.58 -17.97 13.41
CA SER A 231 -5.14 -17.66 14.72
C SER A 231 -6.38 -16.79 14.56
N ASP A 232 -7.32 -16.89 15.49
CA ASP A 232 -8.45 -15.97 15.68
C ASP A 232 -8.09 -14.77 16.59
N ASP A 233 -6.81 -14.64 16.95
CA ASP A 233 -6.29 -13.57 17.79
C ASP A 233 -6.15 -12.25 17.02
N VAL A 234 -6.85 -11.23 17.51
CA VAL A 234 -6.81 -9.87 16.98
C VAL A 234 -5.60 -9.06 17.48
N THR A 235 -4.79 -9.59 18.40
CA THR A 235 -3.63 -8.89 18.98
C THR A 235 -2.33 -9.12 18.20
N ASN A 236 -2.39 -9.86 17.09
CA ASN A 236 -1.25 -10.23 16.25
C ASN A 236 -0.15 -11.04 16.97
N LYS A 237 -0.52 -11.85 17.98
CA LYS A 237 0.45 -12.61 18.77
C LYS A 237 1.33 -13.49 17.86
N GLY A 238 2.63 -13.45 18.13
CA GLY A 238 3.63 -14.20 17.37
C GLY A 238 4.30 -13.42 16.23
N GLU A 239 3.90 -12.16 15.98
CA GLU A 239 4.54 -11.27 15.00
C GLU A 239 6.08 -11.29 15.08
N ALA A 240 6.67 -11.08 16.26
CA ALA A 240 8.12 -11.09 16.41
C ALA A 240 8.78 -12.40 15.93
N ARG A 241 8.10 -13.55 16.10
CA ARG A 241 8.59 -14.85 15.60
C ARG A 241 8.49 -14.95 14.08
N ARG A 242 7.43 -14.39 13.49
CA ARG A 242 7.22 -14.35 12.04
C ARG A 242 8.21 -13.40 11.37
N ILE A 243 8.42 -12.20 11.92
CA ILE A 243 9.48 -11.27 11.49
C ILE A 243 10.85 -11.94 11.55
N ALA A 244 11.18 -12.64 12.64
CA ALA A 244 12.43 -13.39 12.72
C ALA A 244 12.51 -14.54 11.70
N ALA A 245 11.39 -15.10 11.25
CA ALA A 245 11.36 -16.09 10.18
C ALA A 245 11.56 -15.45 8.81
N TYR A 246 10.94 -14.31 8.52
CA TYR A 246 11.16 -13.55 7.29
C TYR A 246 12.62 -13.12 7.14
N ARG A 247 13.26 -12.63 8.21
CA ARG A 247 14.69 -12.28 8.23
C ARG A 247 15.62 -13.44 7.89
N ARG A 248 15.20 -14.69 8.13
CA ARG A 248 15.97 -15.87 7.73
C ARG A 248 15.80 -16.24 6.26
N LEU A 249 14.76 -15.73 5.60
CA LEU A 249 14.52 -15.96 4.17
C LEU A 249 15.24 -14.94 3.30
N LEU A 250 15.33 -13.69 3.76
CA LEU A 250 16.09 -12.62 3.13
C LEU A 250 16.57 -11.65 4.20
N GLU A 251 17.88 -11.39 4.22
CA GLU A 251 18.46 -10.37 5.10
C GLU A 251 18.18 -8.99 4.48
N MET A 252 17.40 -8.18 5.19
CA MET A 252 17.04 -6.80 4.82
C MET A 252 17.19 -5.91 6.04
N ASP A 253 17.41 -4.63 5.79
CA ASP A 253 17.47 -3.61 6.83
C ASP A 253 16.17 -3.56 7.65
N GLU A 254 16.24 -3.03 8.86
CA GLU A 254 15.01 -2.72 9.59
C GLU A 254 14.28 -1.54 8.92
N TYR A 255 12.96 -1.69 8.75
CA TYR A 255 12.16 -0.62 8.17
C TYR A 255 12.16 0.62 9.08
N SER A 256 12.38 1.78 8.47
CA SER A 256 12.26 3.08 9.12
C SER A 256 11.52 4.05 8.19
N PRO A 257 10.33 4.55 8.58
CA PRO A 257 9.51 5.41 7.72
C PRO A 257 10.12 6.80 7.47
N THR A 258 11.16 7.20 8.22
CA THR A 258 11.82 8.51 8.04
C THR A 258 13.14 8.41 7.30
N ARG A 259 13.71 7.21 7.10
CA ARG A 259 15.08 7.04 6.57
C ARG A 259 15.32 7.82 5.28
N TRP A 260 14.50 7.57 4.25
CA TRP A 260 14.67 8.25 2.96
C TRP A 260 14.47 9.76 3.07
N PHE A 261 13.55 10.21 3.91
CA PHE A 261 13.35 11.63 4.16
C PHE A 261 14.58 12.25 4.83
N ASP A 262 15.10 11.64 5.89
CA ASP A 262 16.23 12.15 6.67
C ASP A 262 17.52 12.21 5.81
N GLU A 263 17.70 11.22 4.93
CA GLU A 263 18.78 11.14 3.94
C GLU A 263 18.66 12.19 2.83
N ALA A 264 17.45 12.53 2.40
CA ALA A 264 17.22 13.45 1.27
C ALA A 264 16.99 14.91 1.67
N ILE A 265 16.45 15.16 2.87
CA ILE A 265 15.90 16.46 3.27
C ILE A 265 16.66 17.03 4.47
N ALA A 266 17.07 18.29 4.33
CA ALA A 266 17.51 19.13 5.42
C ALA A 266 16.32 19.92 5.98
N THR A 267 16.04 19.69 7.26
CA THR A 267 14.96 20.33 8.01
C THR A 267 15.52 21.48 8.84
N GLN A 268 14.96 22.67 8.67
CA GLN A 268 15.11 23.76 9.62
C GLN A 268 13.87 23.76 10.52
N VAL A 269 14.07 23.34 11.77
CA VAL A 269 13.01 23.20 12.76
C VAL A 269 12.61 24.57 13.30
N ASN A 270 11.34 24.92 13.16
CA ASN A 270 10.74 26.12 13.70
C ASN A 270 9.90 25.74 14.94
N GLY A 271 10.57 25.54 16.07
CA GLY A 271 9.90 25.17 17.33
C GLY A 271 9.96 23.67 17.63
N LEU A 272 8.89 22.93 17.32
CA LEU A 272 8.84 21.47 17.48
C LEU A 272 8.97 20.81 16.11
N ASP A 273 9.74 19.73 16.05
CA ASP A 273 10.00 19.00 14.82
C ASP A 273 8.71 18.35 14.29
N ASP A 274 8.20 18.87 13.17
CA ASP A 274 6.97 18.41 12.52
C ASP A 274 7.11 16.99 11.97
N MET A 275 8.35 16.56 11.70
CA MET A 275 8.61 15.23 11.16
C MET A 275 8.60 14.16 12.26
N HIS A 276 9.23 14.45 13.39
CA HIS A 276 9.51 13.47 14.44
C HIS A 276 8.69 13.64 15.72
N THR A 277 7.90 14.71 15.87
CA THR A 277 7.10 14.97 17.07
C THR A 277 5.59 14.88 16.80
N LYS A 278 4.85 14.17 17.67
CA LYS A 278 3.38 14.17 17.63
C LYS A 278 2.84 15.37 18.43
N GLY A 279 2.32 16.39 17.74
CA GLY A 279 1.73 17.57 18.38
C GLY A 279 1.18 18.59 17.39
N PRO A 280 0.47 19.64 17.85
CA PRO A 280 0.05 20.73 16.99
C PRO A 280 1.27 21.56 16.54
N THR A 281 1.50 21.62 15.24
CA THR A 281 2.47 22.54 14.62
C THR A 281 2.05 23.98 14.83
N ILE A 282 2.86 24.76 15.55
CA ILE A 282 2.63 26.20 15.76
C ILE A 282 3.37 27.02 14.70
N PHE A 283 4.61 26.64 14.37
CA PHE A 283 5.37 27.18 13.26
C PHE A 283 5.82 26.01 12.39
N ARG A 284 5.59 26.10 11.08
CA ARG A 284 5.94 25.01 10.17
C ARG A 284 7.44 24.98 9.94
N ASP A 285 8.01 23.79 9.94
CA ASP A 285 9.39 23.58 9.55
C ASP A 285 9.59 23.93 8.07
N SER A 286 10.80 24.36 7.72
CA SER A 286 11.21 24.55 6.33
C SER A 286 12.09 23.40 5.87
N TYR A 287 11.84 22.94 4.65
CA TYR A 287 12.47 21.75 4.08
C TYR A 287 13.24 22.14 2.82
N THR A 288 14.50 21.72 2.75
CA THR A 288 15.36 21.89 1.57
C THR A 288 16.00 20.56 1.23
N PHE A 289 16.27 20.28 -0.03
CA PHE A 289 17.01 19.07 -0.38
C PHE A 289 18.48 19.16 0.06
N ARG A 290 19.03 18.02 0.50
CA ARG A 290 20.45 17.86 0.78
C ARG A 290 21.21 17.74 -0.55
N GLY A 291 21.99 18.77 -0.87
CA GLY A 291 22.86 18.77 -2.05
C GLY A 291 22.12 18.92 -3.39
N ASN A 292 22.88 18.89 -4.49
CA ASN A 292 22.39 19.24 -5.83
C ASN A 292 21.93 18.02 -6.65
N HIS A 293 22.05 16.80 -6.14
CA HIS A 293 21.63 15.56 -6.81
C HIS A 293 20.37 14.98 -6.18
N TRP A 294 19.43 15.84 -5.83
CA TRP A 294 18.25 15.43 -5.06
C TRP A 294 17.30 14.53 -5.86
N GLN A 295 17.29 14.68 -7.19
CA GLN A 295 16.45 13.92 -8.10
C GLN A 295 16.76 12.41 -8.10
N SER A 296 17.96 12.01 -7.63
CA SER A 296 18.35 10.61 -7.53
C SER A 296 18.13 10.01 -6.14
N THR A 297 17.60 10.77 -5.19
CA THR A 297 17.30 10.24 -3.85
C THR A 297 16.09 9.31 -3.91
N ASP A 298 16.08 8.27 -3.07
CA ASP A 298 14.93 7.36 -2.99
C ASP A 298 13.65 8.09 -2.54
N TRP A 299 13.77 9.11 -1.70
CA TRP A 299 12.62 9.93 -1.32
C TRP A 299 12.00 10.66 -2.52
N ALA A 300 12.83 11.32 -3.36
CA ALA A 300 12.33 11.99 -4.55
C ALA A 300 11.75 11.00 -5.57
N HIS A 301 12.43 9.86 -5.78
CA HIS A 301 11.93 8.80 -6.64
C HIS A 301 10.59 8.22 -6.15
N PHE A 302 10.43 8.00 -4.86
CA PHE A 302 9.17 7.55 -4.27
C PHE A 302 8.06 8.57 -4.49
N GLN A 303 8.32 9.85 -4.25
CA GLN A 303 7.34 10.92 -4.46
C GLN A 303 6.92 11.03 -5.93
N ASP A 304 7.87 10.88 -6.87
CA ASP A 304 7.57 10.83 -8.30
C ASP A 304 6.77 9.58 -8.68
N ALA A 305 7.06 8.43 -8.07
CA ALA A 305 6.28 7.21 -8.24
C ALA A 305 4.83 7.34 -7.74
N VAL A 306 4.61 7.97 -6.57
CA VAL A 306 3.27 8.27 -6.05
C VAL A 306 2.49 9.18 -7.02
N LYS A 307 3.11 10.23 -7.54
CA LYS A 307 2.51 11.13 -8.54
C LYS A 307 2.17 10.39 -9.84
N ALA A 308 3.09 9.55 -10.33
CA ALA A 308 2.89 8.77 -11.54
C ALA A 308 1.75 7.74 -11.38
N HIS A 309 1.69 7.06 -10.24
CA HIS A 309 0.62 6.13 -9.89
C HIS A 309 -0.74 6.84 -9.81
N GLN A 310 -0.82 7.93 -9.05
CA GLN A 310 -2.05 8.73 -8.97
C GLN A 310 -2.50 9.19 -10.36
N LYS A 311 -1.60 9.78 -11.15
CA LYS A 311 -1.90 10.26 -12.51
C LYS A 311 -2.46 9.15 -13.40
N TYR A 312 -1.89 7.94 -13.33
CA TYR A 312 -2.36 6.80 -14.11
C TYR A 312 -3.75 6.32 -13.65
N CYS A 313 -3.97 6.21 -12.34
CA CYS A 313 -5.23 5.70 -11.78
C CYS A 313 -6.40 6.67 -11.99
N MET A 314 -6.15 7.99 -11.92
CA MET A 314 -7.22 9.00 -11.91
C MET A 314 -8.10 8.96 -13.17
N SER A 315 -7.57 8.70 -14.37
CA SER A 315 -8.41 8.69 -15.58
C SER A 315 -9.49 7.60 -15.56
N ASP A 316 -9.14 6.42 -15.07
CA ASP A 316 -10.03 5.26 -14.99
C ASP A 316 -10.97 5.36 -13.78
N MET A 317 -10.48 5.93 -12.67
CA MET A 317 -11.28 6.22 -11.48
C MET A 317 -12.31 7.32 -11.72
N ASP A 318 -11.96 8.44 -12.36
CA ASP A 318 -12.90 9.51 -12.68
C ASP A 318 -14.08 8.97 -13.51
N ALA A 319 -13.81 8.07 -14.47
CA ALA A 319 -14.86 7.42 -15.24
C ALA A 319 -15.80 6.56 -14.36
N LEU A 320 -15.25 5.79 -13.42
CA LEU A 320 -16.04 4.99 -12.49
C LEU A 320 -16.88 5.85 -11.52
N PHE A 321 -16.25 6.86 -10.90
CA PHE A 321 -16.91 7.76 -9.96
C PHE A 321 -17.98 8.64 -10.63
N SER A 322 -17.83 8.95 -11.93
CA SER A 322 -18.85 9.70 -12.67
C SER A 322 -20.20 8.98 -12.73
N GLN A 323 -20.23 7.65 -12.61
CA GLN A 323 -21.49 6.86 -12.52
C GLN A 323 -22.26 7.14 -11.22
N MET A 324 -21.60 7.66 -10.19
CA MET A 324 -22.20 8.13 -8.93
C MET A 324 -22.44 9.65 -8.94
N GLY A 325 -22.16 10.35 -10.05
CA GLY A 325 -22.22 11.81 -10.13
C GLY A 325 -21.09 12.53 -9.40
N ILE A 326 -19.96 11.84 -9.15
CA ILE A 326 -18.80 12.38 -8.43
C ILE A 326 -17.66 12.64 -9.43
N ARG A 327 -17.02 13.81 -9.32
CA ARG A 327 -15.74 14.09 -9.99
C ARG A 327 -14.61 13.88 -9.00
N LEU A 328 -13.83 12.82 -9.15
CA LEU A 328 -12.88 12.42 -8.11
C LEU A 328 -11.77 13.45 -7.91
N GLY A 329 -11.39 14.19 -8.95
CA GLY A 329 -10.42 15.29 -8.86
C GLY A 329 -10.83 16.46 -7.94
N ASP A 330 -12.11 16.59 -7.57
CA ASP A 330 -12.59 17.58 -6.60
C ASP A 330 -12.41 17.10 -5.13
N HIS A 331 -11.96 15.85 -4.93
CA HIS A 331 -11.90 15.10 -3.66
C HIS A 331 -10.55 14.44 -3.42
#